data_AF-A0A1G2Z614-F1
#
_entry.id   AF-A0A1G2Z614-F1
#
_cell.length_a   1.000
_cell.length_b   1.000
_cell.length_c   1.000
_cell.angle_alpha   90.00
_cell.angle_beta   90.00
_cell.angle_gamma   90.00
#
_symmetry.space_group_name_H-M   'P 1'
#
loop_
_entity.id
_entity.type
_entity.pdbx_description
1 polymer ?
#
loop_
_entity_poly.entity_id
_entity_poly.type
_entity_poly.pdbx_seq_one_letter_code
_entity_poly.pdbx_strand_id
1 'polypeptide(L)'
;MHGFSLVEVLIAIVLVGLSITALVAASNAFTMANGAAADLSTAEFLVEQIREMTTLLPVSDPDVVNWMHFGPETGETLAAYNDVDDFDGASFSPPVDAARNALSAFGAFRQQVTVQKISISDFDTVVADTDGTTPFVRVQVDVLQNGQTVCSARWIRARY
;
A
#
# COMPACT_ATOMS: atom_id res chain seq x y z
N MET A 1 -38.68 49.93 -22.38
CA MET A 1 -37.76 48.81 -22.63
C MET A 1 -36.37 49.40 -22.69
N HIS A 2 -35.57 49.23 -21.64
CA HIS A 2 -34.17 49.61 -21.66
C HIS A 2 -33.40 48.41 -22.23
N GLY A 3 -32.92 48.53 -23.47
CA GLY A 3 -32.07 47.52 -24.09
C GLY A 3 -30.70 47.49 -23.41
N PHE A 4 -30.09 46.31 -23.33
CA PHE A 4 -28.74 46.13 -22.82
C PHE A 4 -27.73 46.98 -23.62
N SER A 5 -26.80 47.63 -22.92
CA SER A 5 -25.69 48.33 -23.57
C SER A 5 -24.72 47.32 -24.21
N LEU A 6 -24.13 47.69 -25.35
CA LEU A 6 -23.08 46.88 -26.00
C LEU A 6 -21.92 46.57 -25.04
N VAL A 7 -21.58 47.51 -24.15
CA VAL A 7 -20.54 47.32 -23.13
C VAL A 7 -20.95 46.28 -22.10
N GLU A 8 -22.22 46.25 -21.71
CA GLU A 8 -22.76 45.30 -20.73
C GLU A 8 -22.75 43.86 -21.29
N VAL A 9 -23.14 43.71 -22.56
CA VAL A 9 -23.07 42.43 -23.27
C VAL A 9 -21.61 41.97 -23.40
N LEU A 10 -20.68 42.88 -23.70
CA LEU A 10 -19.25 42.55 -23.81
C LEU A 10 -18.67 42.09 -22.47
N ILE A 11 -18.99 42.78 -21.38
CA ILE A 11 -18.57 42.38 -20.02
C ILE A 11 -19.18 41.02 -19.67
N ALA A 12 -20.47 40.79 -19.96
CA ALA A 12 -21.11 39.50 -19.70
C ALA A 12 -20.45 38.36 -20.47
N ILE A 13 -20.11 38.54 -21.75
CA ILE A 13 -19.42 37.52 -22.55
C ILE A 13 -18.03 37.21 -21.96
N VAL A 14 -17.27 38.23 -21.57
CA VAL A 14 -15.96 38.05 -20.94
C VAL A 14 -16.08 37.27 -19.63
N LEU A 15 -17.05 37.63 -18.77
CA LEU A 15 -17.27 36.94 -17.50
C LEU A 15 -17.67 35.47 -17.70
N VAL A 16 -18.62 35.20 -18.61
CA VAL A 16 -19.05 33.82 -18.92
C VAL A 16 -17.89 33.01 -19.49
N GLY A 17 -17.10 33.59 -20.39
CA GLY A 17 -15.89 32.95 -20.92
C GLY A 17 -14.91 32.55 -19.80
N LEU A 18 -14.63 33.47 -18.88
CA LEU A 18 -13.79 33.20 -17.71
C LEU A 18 -14.39 32.12 -16.81
N SER A 19 -15.69 32.17 -16.52
CA SER A 19 -16.37 31.15 -15.70
C SER A 19 -16.29 29.76 -16.32
N ILE A 20 -16.50 29.63 -17.64
CA ILE A 20 -16.42 28.34 -18.33
C ILE A 20 -15.00 27.79 -18.28
N THR A 21 -13.98 28.62 -18.53
CA THR A 21 -12.58 28.15 -18.44
C THR A 21 -12.21 27.67 -17.04
N ALA A 22 -12.63 28.38 -15.99
CA ALA A 22 -12.42 27.97 -14.61
C ALA A 22 -13.16 26.66 -14.28
N LEU A 23 -14.39 26.50 -14.75
CA LEU A 23 -15.16 25.28 -14.56
C LEU A 23 -14.53 24.06 -15.23
N VAL A 24 -14.02 24.21 -16.46
CA VAL A 24 -13.32 23.12 -17.17
C VAL A 24 -12.04 22.73 -16.42
N ALA A 25 -11.25 23.72 -15.98
CA ALA A 25 -10.05 23.46 -15.20
C ALA A 25 -10.37 22.72 -13.88
N ALA A 26 -11.43 23.15 -13.18
CA ALA A 26 -11.90 22.48 -11.96
C ALA A 26 -12.38 21.05 -12.24
N SER A 27 -13.16 20.83 -13.30
CA SER A 27 -13.64 19.50 -13.69
C SER A 27 -12.49 18.53 -13.94
N ASN A 28 -11.45 18.99 -14.64
CA ASN A 28 -10.26 18.16 -14.90
C ASN A 28 -9.54 17.79 -13.61
N ALA A 29 -9.35 18.76 -12.70
CA ALA A 29 -8.74 18.51 -11.41
C ALA A 29 -9.54 17.50 -10.58
N PHE A 30 -10.87 17.59 -10.58
CA PHE A 30 -11.73 16.63 -9.87
C PHE A 30 -11.67 15.23 -10.47
N THR A 31 -11.65 15.09 -11.79
CA THR A 31 -11.49 13.77 -12.43
C THR A 31 -10.17 13.13 -12.05
N MET A 32 -9.07 13.88 -12.05
CA MET A 32 -7.75 13.38 -11.63
C MET A 32 -7.72 12.98 -10.16
N ALA A 33 -8.28 13.82 -9.27
CA ALA A 33 -8.34 13.54 -7.84
C ALA A 33 -9.18 12.29 -7.53
N ASN A 34 -10.30 12.09 -8.24
CA ASN A 34 -11.13 10.91 -8.10
C ASN A 34 -10.41 9.63 -8.55
N GLY A 35 -9.62 9.71 -9.63
CA GLY A 35 -8.77 8.59 -10.07
C GLY A 35 -7.76 8.19 -9.00
N ALA A 36 -7.00 9.17 -8.48
CA ALA A 36 -6.02 8.93 -7.42
C ALA A 36 -6.66 8.38 -6.13
N ALA A 37 -7.85 8.86 -5.77
CA ALA A 37 -8.59 8.34 -4.62
C ALA A 37 -9.01 6.88 -4.82
N ALA A 38 -9.45 6.50 -6.02
CA ALA A 38 -9.80 5.12 -6.34
C ALA A 38 -8.56 4.19 -6.30
N ASP A 39 -7.41 4.65 -6.80
CA ASP A 39 -6.15 3.92 -6.73
C ASP A 39 -5.71 3.74 -5.25
N LEU A 40 -5.84 4.76 -4.42
CA LEU A 40 -5.53 4.69 -2.98
C LEU A 40 -6.43 3.69 -2.25
N SER A 41 -7.75 3.75 -2.45
CA SER A 41 -8.68 2.79 -1.82
C SER A 41 -8.39 1.35 -2.26
N THR A 42 -8.00 1.15 -3.52
CA THR A 42 -7.56 -0.17 -4.02
C THR A 42 -6.27 -0.61 -3.32
N ALA A 43 -5.31 0.31 -3.17
CA ALA A 43 -4.05 0.03 -2.52
C ALA A 43 -4.22 -0.32 -1.03
N GLU A 44 -5.09 0.40 -0.30
CA GLU A 44 -5.46 0.10 1.08
C GLU A 44 -6.11 -1.28 1.21
N PHE A 45 -7.04 -1.61 0.30
CA PHE A 45 -7.63 -2.96 0.26
C PHE A 45 -6.55 -4.04 0.09
N LEU A 46 -5.59 -3.83 -0.82
CA LEU A 46 -4.50 -4.79 -1.07
C LEU A 46 -3.54 -4.91 0.12
N VAL A 47 -3.28 -3.83 0.86
CA VAL A 47 -2.54 -3.91 2.13
C VAL A 47 -3.24 -4.84 3.11
N GLU A 48 -4.55 -4.67 3.28
CA GLU A 48 -5.32 -5.44 4.24
C GLU A 48 -5.36 -6.94 3.88
N GLN A 49 -5.23 -7.31 2.60
CA GLN A 49 -5.08 -8.73 2.22
C GLN A 49 -3.82 -9.38 2.83
N ILE A 50 -2.67 -8.68 2.80
CA ILE A 50 -1.44 -9.18 3.43
C ILE A 50 -1.55 -9.16 4.95
N ARG A 51 -2.21 -8.13 5.50
CA ARG A 51 -2.44 -8.06 6.94
C ARG A 51 -3.26 -9.24 7.44
N GLU A 52 -4.38 -9.53 6.78
CA GLU A 52 -5.24 -10.67 7.13
C GLU A 52 -4.48 -12.00 7.00
N MET A 53 -3.75 -12.18 5.90
CA MET A 53 -2.94 -13.39 5.66
C MET A 53 -1.92 -13.65 6.76
N THR A 54 -1.26 -12.59 7.24
CA THR A 54 -0.21 -12.71 8.27
C THR A 54 -0.77 -12.76 9.69
N THR A 55 -2.00 -12.26 9.93
CA THR A 55 -2.54 -12.02 11.29
C THR A 55 -2.51 -13.24 12.20
N LEU A 56 -2.85 -14.42 11.68
CA LEU A 56 -2.92 -15.66 12.48
C LEU A 56 -1.66 -16.53 12.40
N LEU A 57 -0.68 -16.13 11.58
CA LEU A 57 0.58 -16.86 11.47
C LEU A 57 1.48 -16.59 12.69
N PRO A 58 2.23 -17.57 13.18
CA PRO A 58 3.33 -17.32 14.12
C PRO A 58 4.33 -16.35 13.50
N VAL A 59 5.10 -15.65 14.34
CA VAL A 59 6.08 -14.67 13.84
C VAL A 59 7.25 -15.33 13.12
N SER A 60 7.61 -16.54 13.56
CA SER A 60 8.64 -17.41 12.99
C SER A 60 8.28 -18.86 13.23
N ASP A 61 8.90 -19.78 12.50
CA ASP A 61 8.78 -21.21 12.69
C ASP A 61 9.05 -21.57 14.18
N PRO A 62 8.09 -22.24 14.87
CA PRO A 62 8.26 -22.67 16.25
C PRO A 62 9.38 -23.71 16.43
N ASP A 63 9.72 -24.47 15.39
CA ASP A 63 10.77 -25.50 15.42
C ASP A 63 12.18 -24.89 15.23
N VAL A 64 12.26 -23.61 14.82
CA VAL A 64 13.52 -22.87 14.69
C VAL A 64 13.98 -22.32 16.05
N VAL A 65 15.00 -22.99 16.60
CA VAL A 65 15.67 -22.59 17.85
C VAL A 65 16.41 -21.26 17.68
N ASN A 66 17.03 -21.03 16.53
CA ASN A 66 17.85 -19.86 16.27
C ASN A 66 17.34 -19.07 15.07
N TRP A 67 16.45 -18.12 15.36
CA TRP A 67 15.82 -17.27 14.37
C TRP A 67 16.74 -16.12 13.96
N MET A 68 17.62 -16.39 13.00
CA MET A 68 18.69 -15.49 12.54
C MET A 68 18.59 -15.09 11.06
N HIS A 69 17.66 -15.68 10.32
CA HIS A 69 17.46 -15.46 8.89
C HIS A 69 15.97 -15.25 8.65
N PHE A 70 15.65 -14.26 7.83
CA PHE A 70 14.29 -13.93 7.41
C PHE A 70 14.08 -14.35 5.96
N GLY A 71 12.82 -14.53 5.60
CA GLY A 71 12.39 -15.02 4.30
C GLY A 71 12.17 -16.54 4.30
N PRO A 72 11.64 -17.06 3.18
CA PRO A 72 11.15 -18.44 3.12
C PRO A 72 12.24 -19.49 3.31
N GLU A 73 11.90 -20.62 3.94
CA GLU A 73 12.81 -21.76 3.97
C GLU A 73 13.00 -22.37 2.58
N THR A 74 14.03 -23.21 2.46
CA THR A 74 14.41 -23.81 1.18
C THR A 74 13.27 -24.67 0.62
N GLY A 75 12.74 -24.25 -0.53
CA GLY A 75 11.67 -24.95 -1.24
C GLY A 75 10.26 -24.47 -0.88
N GLU A 76 10.15 -23.53 0.05
CA GLU A 76 8.90 -22.85 0.34
C GLU A 76 8.48 -21.95 -0.82
N THR A 77 7.17 -21.84 -0.99
CA THR A 77 6.51 -20.94 -1.93
C THR A 77 5.35 -20.28 -1.21
N LEU A 78 4.72 -19.27 -1.79
CA LEU A 78 3.59 -18.57 -1.17
C LEU A 78 2.54 -19.54 -0.57
N ALA A 79 2.26 -20.67 -1.22
CA ALA A 79 1.30 -21.66 -0.71
C ALA A 79 1.76 -22.41 0.54
N ALA A 80 3.08 -22.50 0.77
CA ALA A 80 3.71 -23.15 1.91
C ALA A 80 3.98 -22.21 3.08
N TYR A 81 4.10 -20.89 2.84
CA TYR A 81 4.41 -19.90 3.87
C TYR A 81 3.57 -20.13 5.11
N ASN A 82 4.19 -20.38 6.25
CA ASN A 82 3.53 -20.81 7.46
C ASN A 82 3.76 -19.85 8.63
N ASP A 83 4.68 -18.90 8.50
CA ASP A 83 4.95 -17.85 9.47
C ASP A 83 4.99 -16.44 8.83
N VAL A 84 5.34 -15.43 9.62
CA VAL A 84 5.37 -14.04 9.15
C VAL A 84 6.68 -13.70 8.43
N ASP A 85 7.82 -14.25 8.86
CA ASP A 85 9.12 -13.93 8.24
C ASP A 85 9.30 -14.54 6.85
N ASP A 86 8.55 -15.59 6.49
CA ASP A 86 8.39 -16.04 5.11
C ASP A 86 8.06 -14.92 4.11
N PHE A 87 7.37 -13.88 4.57
CA PHE A 87 6.99 -12.76 3.73
C PHE A 87 8.10 -11.73 3.55
N ASP A 88 9.26 -11.86 4.20
CA ASP A 88 10.34 -10.88 4.02
C ASP A 88 10.86 -10.86 2.58
N GLY A 89 10.95 -9.66 2.02
CA GLY A 89 11.30 -9.43 0.63
C GLY A 89 10.27 -9.92 -0.40
N ALA A 90 9.11 -10.43 0.02
CA ALA A 90 8.10 -10.96 -0.90
C ALA A 90 7.54 -9.85 -1.81
N SER A 91 7.30 -10.20 -3.07
CA SER A 91 6.72 -9.28 -4.06
C SER A 91 5.71 -9.98 -4.94
N PHE A 92 4.46 -9.49 -4.92
CA PHE A 92 3.34 -10.09 -5.62
C PHE A 92 2.85 -9.17 -6.74
N SER A 93 2.95 -9.65 -7.98
CA SER A 93 2.44 -8.98 -9.19
C SER A 93 1.99 -10.06 -10.20
N PRO A 94 0.68 -10.33 -10.36
CA PRO A 94 -0.43 -9.61 -9.74
C PRO A 94 -0.44 -9.74 -8.21
N PRO A 95 -1.07 -8.78 -7.50
CA PRO A 95 -1.30 -8.88 -6.05
C PRO A 95 -2.05 -10.16 -5.69
N VAL A 96 -1.99 -10.55 -4.42
CA VAL A 96 -2.68 -11.71 -3.88
C VAL A 96 -3.70 -11.32 -2.81
N ASP A 97 -4.78 -12.10 -2.71
CA ASP A 97 -5.75 -12.00 -1.62
C ASP A 97 -5.27 -12.72 -0.35
N ALA A 98 -5.98 -12.58 0.76
CA ALA A 98 -5.65 -13.22 2.04
C ALA A 98 -5.61 -14.76 1.97
N ALA A 99 -6.29 -15.36 0.98
CA ALA A 99 -6.30 -16.80 0.71
C ALA A 99 -5.19 -17.23 -0.29
N ARG A 100 -4.25 -16.33 -0.61
CA ARG A 100 -3.10 -16.54 -1.50
C ARG A 100 -3.45 -16.73 -2.98
N ASN A 101 -4.67 -16.38 -3.38
CA ASN A 101 -5.05 -16.39 -4.78
C ASN A 101 -4.56 -15.12 -5.47
N ALA A 102 -4.07 -15.26 -6.70
CA ALA A 102 -3.71 -14.14 -7.54
C ALA A 102 -4.95 -13.33 -7.95
N LEU A 103 -4.91 -12.02 -7.70
CA LEU A 103 -5.94 -11.06 -8.10
C LEU A 103 -5.56 -10.44 -9.45
N SER A 104 -5.72 -11.20 -10.54
CA SER A 104 -5.31 -10.80 -11.89
C SER A 104 -5.92 -9.46 -12.36
N ALA A 105 -7.11 -9.09 -11.86
CA ALA A 105 -7.76 -7.81 -12.16
C ALA A 105 -6.96 -6.59 -11.67
N PHE A 106 -6.09 -6.76 -10.67
CA PHE A 106 -5.22 -5.71 -10.12
C PHE A 106 -3.78 -5.82 -10.65
N GLY A 107 -3.56 -6.39 -11.84
CA GLY A 107 -2.21 -6.61 -12.38
C GLY A 107 -1.34 -5.36 -12.58
N ALA A 108 -1.92 -4.16 -12.54
CA ALA A 108 -1.17 -2.89 -12.53
C ALA A 108 -0.54 -2.55 -11.17
N PHE A 109 -1.01 -3.22 -10.10
CA PHE A 109 -0.52 -3.07 -8.74
C PHE A 109 0.48 -4.16 -8.39
N ARG A 110 1.27 -3.88 -7.35
CA ARG A 110 2.22 -4.81 -6.74
C ARG A 110 2.17 -4.63 -5.23
N GLN A 111 2.07 -5.73 -4.49
CA GLN A 111 2.36 -5.74 -3.05
C GLN A 111 3.84 -6.05 -2.86
N GLN A 112 4.53 -5.26 -2.05
CA GLN A 112 5.90 -5.52 -1.63
C GLN A 112 5.92 -5.57 -0.10
N VAL A 113 6.39 -6.69 0.44
CA VAL A 113 6.42 -6.95 1.88
C VAL A 113 7.86 -6.91 2.36
N THR A 114 8.07 -6.28 3.51
CA THR A 114 9.35 -6.22 4.21
C THR A 114 9.07 -6.55 5.67
N VAL A 115 9.81 -7.51 6.22
CA VAL A 115 9.70 -7.91 7.62
C VAL A 115 11.06 -7.66 8.26
N GLN A 116 11.08 -6.95 9.39
CA GLN A 116 12.34 -6.56 10.02
C GLN A 116 12.24 -6.67 11.52
N LYS A 117 13.30 -7.16 12.18
CA LYS A 117 13.41 -7.05 13.63
C LYS A 117 13.54 -5.59 14.04
N ILE A 118 12.88 -5.23 15.14
CA ILE A 118 12.93 -3.89 15.71
C ILE A 118 13.35 -3.93 17.17
N SER A 119 14.03 -2.89 17.64
CA SER A 119 14.53 -2.82 19.01
C SER A 119 13.40 -2.81 20.04
N ILE A 120 13.57 -3.55 21.15
CA ILE A 120 12.64 -3.54 22.29
C ILE A 120 12.61 -2.19 23.03
N SER A 121 13.69 -1.42 22.96
CA SER A 121 13.79 -0.11 23.60
C SER A 121 13.38 1.04 22.67
N ASP A 122 13.26 0.79 21.37
CA ASP A 122 12.86 1.76 20.35
C ASP A 122 12.28 1.06 19.12
N PHE A 123 10.95 1.05 19.01
CA PHE A 123 10.24 0.41 17.91
C PHE A 123 10.40 1.08 16.55
N ASP A 124 11.04 2.25 16.46
CA ASP A 124 11.39 2.86 15.17
C ASP A 124 12.73 2.33 14.63
N THR A 125 13.61 1.84 15.51
CA THR A 125 14.95 1.32 15.16
C THR A 125 14.90 -0.14 14.70
N VAL A 126 15.35 -0.38 13.46
CA VAL A 126 15.59 -1.73 12.92
C VAL A 126 16.90 -2.29 13.50
N VAL A 127 16.88 -3.55 13.91
CA VAL A 127 18.06 -4.31 14.35
C VAL A 127 18.37 -5.42 13.37
N ALA A 128 19.57 -6.00 13.45
CA ALA A 128 19.97 -7.08 12.56
C ALA A 128 19.08 -8.33 12.74
N ASP A 129 18.87 -9.10 11.68
CA ASP A 129 18.10 -10.36 11.75
C ASP A 129 18.74 -11.37 12.71
N THR A 130 20.04 -11.28 12.94
CA THR A 130 20.78 -12.10 13.91
C THR A 130 20.57 -11.69 15.37
N ASP A 131 19.87 -10.58 15.64
CA ASP A 131 19.56 -10.11 16.99
C ASP A 131 18.52 -11.03 17.65
N GLY A 132 18.97 -11.84 18.61
CA GLY A 132 18.12 -12.73 19.40
C GLY A 132 17.48 -12.09 20.62
N THR A 133 17.66 -10.78 20.84
CA THR A 133 17.21 -10.10 22.06
C THR A 133 15.81 -9.50 21.96
N THR A 134 15.32 -9.27 20.75
CA THR A 134 13.98 -8.72 20.50
C THR A 134 12.99 -9.79 20.05
N PRO A 135 11.79 -9.86 20.65
CA PRO A 135 10.70 -10.67 20.13
C PRO A 135 9.88 -9.93 19.06
N PHE A 136 10.20 -8.67 18.74
CA PHE A 136 9.36 -7.82 17.90
C PHE A 136 9.85 -7.73 16.46
N VAL A 137 8.91 -7.82 15.53
CA VAL A 137 9.11 -7.49 14.11
C VAL A 137 8.14 -6.43 13.66
N ARG A 138 8.59 -5.60 12.72
CA ARG A 138 7.73 -4.75 11.91
C ARG A 138 7.48 -5.44 10.58
N VAL A 139 6.20 -5.58 10.23
CA VAL A 139 5.78 -5.89 8.87
C VAL A 139 5.43 -4.58 8.20
N GLN A 140 6.04 -4.31 7.05
CA GLN A 140 5.71 -3.18 6.18
C GLN A 140 5.22 -3.72 4.84
N VAL A 141 4.10 -3.17 4.36
CA VAL A 141 3.57 -3.47 3.04
C VAL A 141 3.47 -2.19 2.26
N ASP A 142 4.23 -2.12 1.17
CA ASP A 142 4.15 -1.08 0.17
C ASP A 142 3.33 -1.59 -1.01
N VAL A 143 2.28 -0.85 -1.39
CA VAL A 143 1.52 -1.13 -2.60
C VAL A 143 1.92 -0.13 -3.67
N LEU A 144 2.48 -0.66 -4.75
CA LEU A 144 2.97 0.13 -5.88
C LEU A 144 2.02 0.00 -7.06
N GLN A 145 1.86 1.08 -7.82
CA GLN A 145 1.20 1.07 -9.13
C GLN A 145 2.18 1.66 -10.14
N ASN A 146 2.43 0.93 -11.25
CA ASN A 146 3.43 1.33 -12.26
C ASN A 146 4.83 1.66 -11.67
N GLY A 147 5.21 0.98 -10.58
CA GLY A 147 6.49 1.16 -9.90
C GLY A 147 6.59 2.37 -8.96
N GLN A 148 5.49 3.11 -8.74
CA GLN A 148 5.41 4.17 -7.73
C GLN A 148 4.58 3.69 -6.54
N THR A 149 5.05 3.92 -5.32
CA THR A 149 4.30 3.60 -4.11
C THR A 149 3.05 4.49 -4.01
N VAL A 150 1.87 3.87 -3.94
CA VAL A 150 0.58 4.54 -3.76
C VAL A 150 0.19 4.56 -2.29
N CYS A 151 0.42 3.45 -1.58
CA CYS A 151 0.09 3.29 -0.18
C CYS A 151 1.21 2.51 0.53
N SER A 152 1.43 2.83 1.81
CA SER A 152 2.32 2.09 2.70
C SER A 152 1.63 1.92 4.05
N ALA A 153 1.68 0.71 4.60
CA ALA A 153 1.22 0.44 5.95
C ALA A 153 2.24 -0.40 6.69
N ARG A 154 2.30 -0.20 8.01
CA ARG A 154 3.19 -0.94 8.90
C ARG A 154 2.47 -1.35 10.17
N TRP A 155 2.76 -2.54 10.66
CA TRP A 155 2.31 -3.03 11.96
C TRP A 155 3.40 -3.83 12.65
N ILE A 156 3.27 -4.00 13.96
CA ILE A 156 4.22 -4.74 14.78
C ILE A 156 3.60 -6.09 15.15
N ARG A 157 4.41 -7.14 15.07
CA ARG A 157 4.10 -8.47 15.61
C ARG A 157 5.15 -8.83 16.66
N ALA A 158 4.76 -9.70 17.58
CA ALA A 158 5.62 -10.17 18.65
C ALA A 158 5.59 -11.70 18.70
N ARG A 159 6.77 -12.30 18.81
CA ARG A 159 6.98 -13.73 19.02
C ARG A 159 6.75 -14.04 20.50
N TYR A 160 5.70 -14.81 20.81
CA TYR A 160 5.34 -15.24 22.17
C TYR A 160 5.30 -16.76 22.28
#